data_AF-A0A9D5BDK2-F1
#
_entry.id   AF-A0A9D5BDK2-F1
#
_cell.length_a   1.000
_cell.length_b   1.000
_cell.length_c   1.000
_cell.angle_alpha   90.00
_cell.angle_beta   90.00
_cell.angle_gamma   90.00
#
_symmetry.space_group_name_H-M   'P 1'
#
loop_
_entity.id
_entity.type
_entity.pdbx_description
1 polymer ?
#
loop_
_entity_poly.entity_id
_entity_poly.type
_entity_poly.pdbx_seq_one_letter_code
_entity_poly.pdbx_strand_id
1 'polypeptide(L)'
;MLKLFTLRRLPWSPNHASQEKVELTAAEVESLRSELVDLEEKEAQLKAQLENIDEILRSARLSGYLYIRTRWAALPGEPPAIDDTDVDDWLPRFVVLQGECLFLYLLCTDLSPQDSTLLSDIVEVTQLPSFKRDDGEMRYAFCILTRHGLRYECSSSSKIQVDSWLSALQSDTSTSNGSIQM
;
A
#
# COMPACT_ATOMS: atom_id res chain seq x y z
N MET A 1 -1.98 -12.68 -21.98
CA MET A 1 -3.27 -12.32 -22.59
C MET A 1 -4.36 -13.13 -21.91
N LEU A 2 -5.27 -12.47 -21.20
CA LEU A 2 -6.48 -13.15 -20.71
C LEU A 2 -7.35 -13.45 -21.92
N LYS A 3 -7.53 -14.72 -22.27
CA LYS A 3 -8.62 -15.15 -23.16
C LYS A 3 -9.92 -15.04 -22.37
N LEU A 4 -10.38 -13.81 -22.16
CA LEU A 4 -11.73 -13.54 -21.67
C LEU A 4 -12.71 -14.03 -22.73
N PHE A 5 -13.36 -15.14 -22.42
CA PHE A 5 -14.58 -15.69 -22.99
C PHE A 5 -15.06 -15.06 -24.31
N THR A 6 -14.63 -15.63 -25.44
CA THR A 6 -15.61 -15.95 -26.49
C THR A 6 -16.09 -17.37 -26.24
N LEU A 7 -16.85 -17.56 -25.16
CA LEU A 7 -17.82 -18.65 -25.13
C LEU A 7 -18.72 -18.37 -26.33
N ARG A 8 -18.48 -19.07 -27.45
CA ARG A 8 -19.46 -19.17 -28.54
C ARG A 8 -20.76 -19.50 -27.84
N ARG A 9 -21.73 -18.58 -27.86
CA ARG A 9 -23.07 -18.76 -27.24
C ARG A 9 -23.47 -20.21 -27.45
N LEU A 10 -23.37 -21.02 -26.39
CA LEU A 10 -24.01 -22.32 -26.40
C LEU A 10 -25.48 -22.00 -26.68
N PRO A 11 -26.11 -22.64 -27.68
CA PRO A 11 -27.48 -22.32 -28.03
C PRO A 11 -28.36 -22.77 -26.87
N TRP A 12 -28.63 -21.86 -25.93
CA TRP A 12 -29.69 -22.02 -24.95
C TRP A 12 -31.00 -21.83 -25.71
N SER A 13 -31.64 -22.95 -26.05
CA SER A 13 -32.95 -22.96 -26.65
C SER A 13 -33.98 -22.96 -25.53
N PRO A 14 -34.82 -21.93 -25.38
CA PRO A 14 -35.84 -21.94 -24.34
C PRO A 14 -37.06 -22.67 -24.88
N ASN A 15 -37.13 -24.00 -24.74
CA ASN A 15 -38.36 -24.71 -24.38
C ASN A 15 -38.26 -26.25 -24.42
N HIS A 16 -38.97 -26.81 -23.43
CA HIS A 16 -39.47 -28.18 -23.25
C HIS A 16 -38.73 -29.11 -22.28
N ALA A 17 -39.57 -29.66 -21.40
CA ALA A 17 -39.29 -30.53 -20.28
C ALA A 17 -38.64 -31.86 -20.69
N SER A 18 -37.32 -31.89 -20.68
CA SER A 18 -36.48 -33.08 -20.48
C SER A 18 -35.04 -32.57 -20.47
N GLN A 19 -34.24 -32.94 -19.47
CA GLN A 19 -32.84 -32.52 -19.30
C GLN A 19 -32.12 -32.32 -20.65
N GLU A 20 -31.90 -31.05 -21.01
CA GLU A 20 -31.19 -30.66 -22.22
C GLU A 20 -29.72 -31.05 -22.01
N LYS A 21 -29.38 -32.26 -22.48
CA LYS A 21 -28.04 -32.83 -22.34
C LYS A 21 -27.11 -32.11 -23.32
N VAL A 22 -26.23 -31.26 -22.79
CA VAL A 22 -25.16 -30.64 -23.56
C VAL A 22 -24.19 -31.73 -24.00
N GLU A 23 -24.14 -32.04 -25.29
CA GLU A 23 -23.17 -32.99 -25.86
C GLU A 23 -21.86 -32.25 -26.13
N LEU A 24 -20.96 -32.26 -25.15
CA LEU A 24 -19.59 -31.78 -25.33
C LEU A 24 -18.75 -32.87 -25.99
N THR A 25 -17.89 -32.48 -26.93
CA THR A 25 -16.89 -33.38 -27.51
C THR A 25 -15.82 -33.71 -26.46
N ALA A 26 -15.17 -34.87 -26.60
CA ALA A 26 -14.11 -35.28 -25.67
C ALA A 26 -12.97 -34.24 -25.57
N ALA A 27 -12.69 -33.54 -26.68
CA ALA A 27 -11.70 -32.46 -26.72
C ALA A 27 -12.14 -31.22 -25.91
N GLU A 28 -13.42 -30.87 -25.93
CA GLU A 28 -13.96 -29.74 -25.14
C GLU A 28 -13.96 -30.06 -23.65
N VAL A 29 -14.30 -31.30 -23.27
CA VAL A 29 -14.23 -31.74 -21.86
C VAL A 29 -12.81 -31.71 -21.35
N GLU A 30 -11.84 -32.17 -22.13
CA GLU A 30 -10.43 -32.13 -21.73
C GLU A 30 -9.89 -30.70 -21.64
N SER A 31 -10.29 -29.82 -22.58
CA SER A 31 -9.95 -28.39 -22.51
C SER A 31 -10.50 -27.71 -21.25
N LEU A 32 -11.75 -28.00 -20.88
CA LEU A 32 -12.35 -27.44 -19.67
C LEU A 32 -11.67 -27.97 -18.40
N ARG A 33 -11.24 -29.23 -18.40
CA ARG A 33 -10.47 -29.81 -17.28
C ARG A 33 -9.12 -29.14 -17.11
N SER A 34 -8.38 -28.92 -18.20
CA SER A 34 -7.11 -28.21 -18.11
C SER A 34 -7.29 -26.78 -17.60
N GLU A 35 -8.34 -26.09 -18.06
CA GLU A 35 -8.64 -24.73 -17.58
C GLU A 35 -9.03 -24.72 -16.09
N LEU A 36 -9.76 -25.74 -15.62
CA LEU A 36 -10.11 -25.89 -14.21
C LEU A 36 -8.85 -26.05 -13.35
N VAL A 37 -7.89 -26.87 -13.79
CA VAL A 37 -6.61 -27.05 -13.09
C VAL A 37 -5.81 -25.74 -13.04
N ASP A 38 -5.72 -25.00 -14.15
CA ASP A 38 -5.05 -23.69 -14.20
C ASP A 38 -5.70 -22.68 -13.24
N LEU A 39 -7.04 -22.72 -13.12
CA LEU A 39 -7.79 -21.86 -12.21
C LEU A 39 -7.58 -22.25 -10.75
N GLU A 40 -7.54 -23.53 -10.42
CA GLU A 40 -7.25 -24.02 -9.06
C GLU A 40 -5.84 -23.61 -8.61
N GLU A 41 -4.84 -23.71 -9.48
CA GLU A 41 -3.48 -23.25 -9.19
C GLU A 41 -3.43 -21.74 -8.96
N LYS A 42 -4.11 -20.96 -9.80
CA LYS A 42 -4.22 -19.51 -9.65
C LYS A 42 -4.93 -19.13 -8.35
N GLU A 43 -5.98 -19.86 -7.97
CA GLU A 43 -6.69 -19.65 -6.70
C GLU A 43 -5.76 -19.92 -5.51
N ALA A 44 -5.02 -21.02 -5.53
CA ALA A 44 -4.06 -21.35 -4.47
C ALA A 44 -2.98 -20.27 -4.35
N GLN A 45 -2.47 -19.76 -5.47
CA GLN A 45 -1.50 -18.66 -5.48
C GLN A 45 -2.08 -17.38 -4.86
N LEU A 46 -3.31 -16.99 -5.21
CA LEU A 46 -3.95 -15.79 -4.66
C LEU A 46 -4.25 -15.93 -3.17
N LYS A 47 -4.62 -17.13 -2.70
CA LYS A 47 -4.80 -17.40 -1.26
C LYS A 47 -3.50 -17.23 -0.49
N ALA A 48 -2.41 -17.81 -0.97
CA ALA A 48 -1.10 -17.66 -0.33
C ALA A 48 -0.64 -16.18 -0.30
N GLN A 49 -0.93 -15.42 -1.35
CA GLN A 49 -0.67 -13.97 -1.39
C GLN A 49 -1.47 -13.21 -0.32
N LEU A 50 -2.75 -13.54 -0.17
CA LEU A 50 -3.61 -12.91 0.83
C LEU A 50 -3.17 -13.24 2.26
N GLU A 51 -2.80 -14.50 2.52
CA GLU A 51 -2.28 -14.94 3.82
C GLU A 51 -0.99 -14.21 4.19
N ASN A 52 -0.08 -13.99 3.23
CA ASN A 52 1.12 -13.21 3.45
C ASN A 52 0.82 -11.75 3.82
N ILE A 53 -0.12 -11.09 3.12
CA ILE A 53 -0.53 -9.71 3.43
C ILE A 53 -1.17 -9.64 4.82
N ASP A 54 -2.05 -10.58 5.14
CA ASP A 54 -2.73 -10.67 6.42
C ASP A 54 -1.73 -10.84 7.59
N GLU A 55 -0.69 -11.65 7.42
CA GLU A 55 0.38 -11.79 8.42
C GLU A 55 1.20 -10.50 8.62
N ILE A 56 1.52 -9.79 7.53
CA ILE A 56 2.18 -8.47 7.61
C ILE A 56 1.31 -7.49 8.40
N LEU A 57 0.00 -7.45 8.12
CA LEU A 57 -0.92 -6.54 8.81
C LEU A 57 -1.13 -6.90 10.28
N ARG A 58 -1.13 -8.19 10.64
CA ARG A 58 -1.22 -8.64 12.04
C ARG A 58 0.01 -8.28 12.87
N SER A 59 1.18 -8.32 12.25
CA SER A 59 2.45 -8.01 12.92
C SER A 59 2.82 -6.52 12.87
N ALA A 60 2.11 -5.72 12.07
CA ALA A 60 2.28 -4.28 12.01
C ALA A 60 1.84 -3.61 13.31
N ARG A 61 2.67 -2.70 13.83
CA ARG A 61 2.29 -1.83 14.95
C ARG A 61 1.26 -0.79 14.53
N LEU A 62 1.41 -0.28 13.31
CA LEU A 62 0.48 0.67 12.72
C LEU A 62 0.45 0.50 11.21
N SER A 63 -0.73 0.53 10.61
CA SER A 63 -0.89 0.47 9.16
C SER A 63 -2.05 1.33 8.69
N GLY A 64 -1.95 1.95 7.53
CA GLY A 64 -3.05 2.69 6.94
C GLY A 64 -2.66 3.53 5.75
N TYR A 65 -3.68 4.02 5.05
CA TYR A 65 -3.47 4.97 3.96
C TYR A 65 -3.13 6.36 4.50
N LEU A 66 -2.09 6.94 3.93
CA LEU A 66 -1.69 8.33 4.10
C LEU A 66 -1.48 8.93 2.71
N TYR A 67 -1.77 10.21 2.57
CA TYR A 67 -1.29 10.96 1.41
C TYR A 67 0.15 11.35 1.68
N ILE A 68 1.06 11.02 0.78
CA ILE A 68 2.48 11.25 0.94
C ILE A 68 3.02 11.99 -0.27
N ARG A 69 3.92 12.92 0.02
CA ARG A 69 4.83 13.50 -0.97
C ARG A 69 6.25 13.51 -0.41
N THR A 70 7.22 13.36 -1.28
CA THR A 70 8.63 13.36 -0.90
C THR A 70 9.28 14.70 -1.26
N ARG A 71 10.13 15.19 -0.37
CA ARG A 71 10.96 16.38 -0.57
C ARG A 71 12.37 16.06 -0.13
N TRP A 72 13.35 16.83 -0.60
CA TRP A 72 14.73 16.74 -0.14
C TRP A 72 15.05 17.99 0.68
N ALA A 73 15.65 17.79 1.86
CA ALA A 73 16.25 18.88 2.61
C ALA A 73 17.49 19.38 1.85
N ALA A 74 17.65 20.71 1.77
CA ALA A 74 18.83 21.30 1.16
C ALA A 74 20.09 20.89 1.94
N LEU A 75 21.14 20.46 1.23
CA LEU A 75 22.40 20.13 1.88
C LEU A 75 23.09 21.42 2.38
N PRO A 76 23.96 21.33 3.39
CA PRO A 76 24.74 22.48 3.85
C PRO A 76 25.52 23.13 2.71
N GLY A 77 25.19 24.38 2.38
CA GLY A 77 25.84 25.16 1.31
C GLY A 77 25.12 25.13 -0.05
N GLU A 78 24.06 24.35 -0.20
CA GLU A 78 23.19 24.43 -1.37
C GLU A 78 22.19 25.59 -1.27
N PRO A 79 21.77 26.18 -2.40
CA PRO A 79 20.64 27.10 -2.39
C PRO A 79 19.39 26.38 -1.84
N PRO A 80 18.44 27.12 -1.24
CA PRO A 80 17.17 26.55 -0.78
C PRO A 80 16.53 25.74 -1.90
N ALA A 81 15.95 24.59 -1.54
CA ALA A 81 15.21 23.77 -2.49
C ALA A 81 14.13 24.63 -3.18
N ILE A 82 13.92 24.39 -4.48
CA ILE A 82 12.87 25.07 -5.24
C ILE A 82 11.54 24.83 -4.53
N ASP A 83 10.83 25.92 -4.27
CA ASP A 83 9.58 25.91 -3.52
C ASP A 83 8.41 25.46 -4.41
N ASP A 84 8.36 24.16 -4.71
CA ASP A 84 7.27 23.53 -5.46
C ASP A 84 6.06 23.19 -4.55
N THR A 85 5.83 23.99 -3.50
CA THR A 85 4.72 23.76 -2.56
C THR A 85 3.35 23.96 -3.17
N ASP A 86 3.26 24.72 -4.25
CA ASP A 86 2.02 25.02 -4.98
C ASP A 86 1.57 23.87 -5.88
N VAL A 87 2.39 22.82 -6.04
CA VAL A 87 2.01 21.60 -6.79
C VAL A 87 1.31 20.62 -5.85
N ASP A 88 0.05 20.26 -6.14
CA ASP A 88 -0.64 19.17 -5.45
C ASP A 88 -0.13 17.80 -5.97
N ASP A 89 1.03 17.39 -5.47
CA ASP A 89 1.67 16.10 -5.77
C ASP A 89 1.45 15.06 -4.66
N TRP A 90 0.45 15.26 -3.80
CA TRP A 90 0.12 14.33 -2.74
C TRP A 90 -0.50 13.05 -3.29
N LEU A 91 0.19 11.92 -3.10
CA LEU A 91 -0.29 10.62 -3.59
C LEU A 91 -0.67 9.69 -2.44
N PRO A 92 -1.80 8.96 -2.54
CA PRO A 92 -2.14 7.96 -1.54
C PRO A 92 -1.10 6.83 -1.57
N ARG A 93 -0.61 6.46 -0.39
CA ARG A 93 0.26 5.30 -0.15
C ARG A 93 -0.25 4.53 1.04
N PHE A 94 -0.16 3.21 0.96
CA PHE A 94 -0.42 2.36 2.11
C PHE A 94 0.87 2.21 2.91
N VAL A 95 0.86 2.71 4.14
CA VAL A 95 2.05 2.74 4.99
C VAL A 95 1.91 1.68 6.07
N VAL A 96 2.98 0.94 6.28
CA VAL A 96 3.05 -0.12 7.31
C VAL A 96 4.28 0.11 8.17
N LEU A 97 4.05 0.23 9.47
CA LEU A 97 5.09 0.29 10.50
C LEU A 97 5.19 -1.09 11.14
N GLN A 98 6.24 -1.82 10.81
CA GLN A 98 6.44 -3.21 11.22
C GLN A 98 7.89 -3.42 11.67
N GLY A 99 8.07 -3.93 12.89
CA GLY A 99 9.40 -4.02 13.50
C GLY A 99 10.07 -2.65 13.59
N GLU A 100 11.29 -2.56 13.08
CA GLU A 100 12.10 -1.32 13.04
C GLU A 100 12.07 -0.65 11.65
N CYS A 101 11.06 -0.95 10.84
CA CYS A 101 10.96 -0.46 9.46
C CYS A 101 9.60 0.20 9.21
N LEU A 102 9.64 1.27 8.42
CA LEU A 102 8.48 1.86 7.78
C LEU A 102 8.48 1.47 6.30
N PHE A 103 7.42 0.82 5.85
CA PHE A 103 7.24 0.35 4.49
C PHE A 103 6.15 1.15 3.78
N LEU A 104 6.43 1.53 2.53
CA LEU A 104 5.53 2.30 1.67
C LEU A 104 5.10 1.45 0.50
N TYR A 105 3.81 1.14 0.42
CA TYR A 105 3.21 0.40 -0.69
C TYR A 105 2.36 1.34 -1.54
N LEU A 106 2.21 1.01 -2.84
CA LEU A 106 1.29 1.76 -3.70
C LEU A 106 -0.15 1.43 -3.28
N LEU A 107 -0.43 0.14 -3.08
CA LEU A 107 -1.71 -0.40 -2.65
C LEU A 107 -1.52 -1.36 -1.46
N CYS A 108 -2.54 -1.50 -0.63
CA CYS A 108 -2.51 -2.45 0.50
C CYS A 108 -2.47 -3.93 0.09
N THR A 109 -2.64 -4.23 -1.20
CA THR A 109 -2.57 -5.58 -1.77
C THR A 109 -1.24 -5.87 -2.46
N ASP A 110 -0.31 -4.91 -2.47
CA ASP A 110 0.99 -5.12 -3.08
C ASP A 110 1.83 -6.07 -2.21
N LEU A 111 2.51 -7.00 -2.87
CA LEU A 111 3.34 -8.01 -2.18
C LEU A 111 4.70 -7.45 -1.76
N SER A 112 5.14 -6.38 -2.41
CA SER A 112 6.43 -5.75 -2.17
C SER A 112 6.25 -4.25 -1.98
N PRO A 113 6.92 -3.65 -0.98
CA PRO A 113 6.91 -2.20 -0.81
C PRO A 113 7.61 -1.52 -2.00
N GLN A 114 7.17 -0.30 -2.32
CA GLN A 114 7.88 0.59 -3.23
C GLN A 114 9.15 1.15 -2.59
N ASP A 115 9.09 1.42 -1.29
CA ASP A 115 10.19 2.01 -0.52
C ASP A 115 10.13 1.54 0.94
N SER A 116 11.28 1.58 1.61
CA SER A 116 11.43 1.19 3.01
C SER A 116 12.43 2.09 3.72
N THR A 117 12.09 2.51 4.94
CA THR A 117 12.94 3.36 5.77
C THR A 117 13.14 2.70 7.13
N LEU A 118 14.40 2.55 7.56
CA LEU A 118 14.70 2.10 8.93
C LEU A 118 14.35 3.21 9.93
N LEU A 119 13.77 2.84 11.06
CA LEU A 119 13.48 3.80 12.12
C LEU A 119 14.74 4.45 12.68
N SER A 120 15.86 3.72 12.68
CA SER A 120 17.17 4.27 13.07
C SER A 120 17.66 5.37 12.12
N ASP A 121 17.20 5.39 10.87
CA ASP A 121 17.54 6.43 9.90
C ASP A 121 16.68 7.68 10.04
N ILE A 122 15.59 7.62 10.82
CA ILE A 122 14.73 8.77 11.12
C ILE A 122 15.41 9.65 12.17
N VAL A 123 15.67 10.90 11.82
CA VAL A 123 16.31 11.88 12.72
C VAL A 123 15.30 12.82 13.36
N GLU A 124 14.18 13.07 12.68
CA GLU A 124 13.16 14.00 13.16
C GLU A 124 11.77 13.58 12.72
N VAL A 125 10.79 13.70 13.63
CA VAL A 125 9.37 13.51 13.35
C VAL A 125 8.60 14.70 13.91
N THR A 126 8.04 15.52 13.02
CA THR A 126 7.50 16.83 13.40
C THR A 126 6.11 17.04 12.81
N GLN A 127 5.20 17.57 13.63
CA GLN A 127 3.87 17.95 13.17
C GLN A 127 3.95 19.17 12.24
N LEU A 128 3.21 19.12 11.13
CA LEU A 128 3.13 20.23 10.18
C LEU A 128 1.85 21.04 10.36
N PRO A 129 1.80 22.30 9.88
CA PRO A 129 0.58 23.07 9.84
C PRO A 129 -0.51 22.32 9.07
N SER A 130 -1.73 22.34 9.60
CA SER A 130 -2.89 21.87 8.86
C SER A 130 -3.16 22.77 7.66
N PHE A 131 -3.63 22.19 6.56
CA PHE A 131 -3.90 22.90 5.32
C PHE A 131 -5.20 22.39 4.69
N LYS A 132 -5.77 23.16 3.76
CA LYS A 132 -6.91 22.74 2.95
C LYS A 132 -6.41 22.26 1.59
N ARG A 133 -6.95 21.16 1.09
CA ARG A 133 -6.74 20.73 -0.31
C ARG A 133 -7.79 21.37 -1.22
N ASP A 134 -7.67 21.11 -2.52
CA ASP A 134 -8.58 21.59 -3.55
C ASP A 134 -10.04 21.18 -3.32
N ASP A 135 -10.27 20.08 -2.60
CA ASP A 135 -11.59 19.60 -2.17
C ASP A 135 -12.21 20.46 -1.04
N GLY A 136 -11.46 21.40 -0.47
CA GLY A 136 -11.87 22.25 0.66
C GLY A 136 -11.81 21.56 2.02
N GLU A 137 -11.44 20.27 2.08
CA GLU A 137 -11.32 19.52 3.32
C GLU A 137 -10.03 19.87 4.07
N MET A 138 -10.14 19.95 5.41
CA MET A 138 -8.98 20.15 6.26
C MET A 138 -8.14 18.88 6.32
N ARG A 139 -6.84 19.01 6.05
CA ARG A 139 -5.84 17.95 6.19
C ARG A 139 -4.92 18.25 7.37
N TYR A 140 -4.65 17.21 8.14
CA TYR A 140 -3.65 17.20 9.19
C TYR A 140 -2.39 16.54 8.64
N ALA A 141 -1.23 17.07 9.02
CA ALA A 141 0.01 16.63 8.42
C ALA A 141 1.15 16.54 9.43
N PHE A 142 2.13 15.72 9.08
CA PHE A 142 3.38 15.55 9.79
C PHE A 142 4.50 15.26 8.79
N CYS A 143 5.73 15.37 9.26
CA CYS A 143 6.94 15.15 8.50
C CYS A 143 7.80 14.10 9.19
N ILE A 144 8.44 13.25 8.39
CA ILE A 144 9.54 12.38 8.79
C ILE A 144 10.78 12.83 8.02
N LEU A 145 11.83 13.22 8.72
CA LEU A 145 13.13 13.53 8.15
C LEU A 145 14.09 12.36 8.41
N THR A 146 14.75 11.92 7.35
CA THR A 146 15.80 10.90 7.43
C THR A 146 17.18 11.55 7.52
N ARG A 147 18.17 10.81 8.03
CA ARG A 147 19.57 11.21 8.08
C ARG A 147 20.19 11.53 6.72
N HIS A 148 19.59 11.04 5.64
CA HIS A 148 20.05 11.27 4.27
C HIS A 148 19.43 12.55 3.66
N GLY A 149 18.62 13.29 4.42
CA GLY A 149 17.94 14.50 3.96
C GLY A 149 16.64 14.23 3.23
N LEU A 150 16.23 12.98 3.03
CA LEU A 150 14.91 12.66 2.48
C LEU A 150 13.83 13.00 3.51
N ARG A 151 12.82 13.74 3.07
CA ARG A 151 11.70 14.21 3.87
C ARG A 151 10.41 13.63 3.33
N TYR A 152 9.74 12.79 4.12
CA TYR A 152 8.38 12.34 3.84
C TYR A 152 7.40 13.30 4.51
N GLU A 153 6.60 14.00 3.71
CA GLU A 153 5.45 14.73 4.22
C GLU A 153 4.23 13.83 4.09
N CYS A 154 3.55 13.64 5.20
CA CYS A 154 2.43 12.72 5.34
C CYS A 154 1.20 13.51 5.78
N SER A 155 0.04 13.21 5.17
CA SER A 155 -1.21 13.87 5.52
C SER A 155 -2.42 12.93 5.53
N SER A 156 -3.44 13.31 6.31
CA SER A 156 -4.73 12.63 6.40
C SER A 156 -5.84 13.63 6.71
N SER A 157 -7.09 13.29 6.37
CA SER A 157 -8.28 14.02 6.83
C SER A 157 -8.62 13.74 8.31
N SER A 158 -8.03 12.69 8.91
CA SER A 158 -8.26 12.32 10.31
C SER A 158 -7.12 12.80 11.20
N LYS A 159 -7.42 13.73 12.11
CA LYS A 159 -6.46 14.19 13.13
C LYS A 159 -5.99 13.05 14.03
N ILE A 160 -6.92 12.18 14.45
CA ILE A 160 -6.63 11.04 15.33
C ILE A 160 -5.63 10.09 14.65
N GLN A 161 -5.76 9.88 13.33
CA GLN A 161 -4.82 9.05 12.58
C GLN A 161 -3.42 9.66 12.60
N VAL A 162 -3.29 10.98 12.32
CA VAL A 162 -1.99 11.68 12.37
C VAL A 162 -1.38 11.64 13.77
N ASP A 163 -2.17 11.92 14.79
CA ASP A 163 -1.71 11.90 16.19
C ASP A 163 -1.24 10.48 16.60
N SER A 164 -1.89 9.42 16.10
CA SER A 164 -1.47 8.03 16.30
C SER A 164 -0.14 7.72 15.62
N TRP A 165 0.06 8.18 14.37
CA TRP A 165 1.34 8.02 13.66
C TRP A 165 2.48 8.76 14.35
N LEU A 166 2.26 10.02 14.76
CA LEU A 166 3.24 10.81 15.51
C LEU A 166 3.66 10.07 16.79
N SER A 167 2.68 9.62 17.58
CA SER A 167 2.93 8.90 18.83
C SER A 167 3.72 7.61 18.61
N ALA A 168 3.35 6.83 17.59
CA ALA A 168 4.00 5.56 17.28
C ALA A 168 5.42 5.71 16.71
N LEU A 169 5.74 6.82 16.05
CA LEU A 169 7.09 7.07 15.53
C LEU A 169 8.02 7.70 16.59
N GLN A 170 7.48 8.55 17.46
CA GLN A 170 8.24 9.22 18.52
C GLN A 170 8.59 8.31 19.71
N SER A 171 7.78 7.27 19.96
CA SER A 171 8.12 6.26 20.97
C SER A 171 9.48 5.60 20.70
N ASP A 172 9.86 5.49 19.43
CA ASP A 172 11.02 4.73 18.98
C ASP A 172 12.27 5.60 18.82
N THR A 173 12.11 6.88 18.46
CA THR A 173 13.23 7.83 18.45
C THR A 173 13.75 8.10 19.86
N SER A 174 12.89 7.94 20.88
CA SER A 174 13.26 8.14 22.29
C SER A 174 14.03 6.94 22.89
N THR A 175 13.76 5.71 22.43
CA THR A 175 14.41 4.49 22.94
C THR A 175 15.81 4.26 22.37
N SER A 176 16.12 4.79 21.17
CA SER A 176 17.47 4.69 20.57
C SER A 176 18.54 5.54 21.27
N ASN A 177 18.16 6.53 22.11
CA ASN A 177 19.12 7.38 22.82
C ASN A 177 19.56 6.81 24.20
N GLY A 178 19.14 5.60 24.54
CA GLY A 178 19.35 4.98 25.86
C GLY A 178 20.47 3.94 25.94
N SER A 179 21.52 4.00 25.12
CA SER A 179 22.57 2.97 25.11
C SER A 179 24.00 3.49 24.93
N ILE A 180 24.41 4.48 25.71
CA ILE A 180 25.82 4.61 26.11
C ILE A 180 25.87 4.98 27.60
N GLN A 181 26.01 3.98 28.46
CA GLN A 181 26.71 4.17 29.73
C GLN A 181 27.44 2.89 30.15
N MET A 182 28.76 3.07 30.30
CA MET A 182 29.84 2.18 30.76
C MET A 182 30.48 1.25 29.74
#